data_AF-A0A6J4UJE9-F1
#
_entry.id   AF-A0A6J4UJE9-F1
#
_cell.length_a   1.000
_cell.length_b   1.000
_cell.length_c   1.000
_cell.angle_alpha   90.00
_cell.angle_beta   90.00
_cell.angle_gamma   90.00
#
_symmetry.space_group_name_H-M   'P 1'
#
loop_
_entity.id
_entity.type
_entity.pdbx_description
1 polymer ?
#
loop_
_entity_poly.entity_id
_entity_poly.type
_entity_poly.pdbx_seq_one_letter_code
_entity_poly.pdbx_strand_id
1 'polypeptide(L)'
;MTRGRGSGTDGRVRVAVLFGGESDEHDVSLRSAETVMGALDPDLFEVVPVGITRQGAWLAGDGVFQRLTSHSPLFALPGTTADGRDAADDPLVEGALTVAEPGQVGLSGTALRGVDVVFPVLHGPRGEDGTVQGMLELAGVPYVGSGVLGSAVAMDKAMAKVVLAQAGIPQGPWLTVARSAWEVDPDALGERIATDIGFPCFVKPANMGSSVGVSKVHDAGELGAAMSLACQYDRRIVVEAGLDAREIEVAVLGNESPVASVAGEIVPAGEFYDYAAKYVSDDSELIVPADLTVEQADDVSRLAVAAFAALDLAGLARVDFFVEREGGRVLVNEVNTLPGFTAISMYPRLWEASGMPLPDLVARLVDLAQARHAERRR
;
A
#
# COMPACT_ATOMS: atom_id res chain seq x y z
N MET A 1 10.40 -2.48 -25.67
CA MET A 1 9.79 -1.18 -25.99
C MET A 1 10.85 -0.12 -25.77
N THR A 2 11.08 0.77 -26.74
CA THR A 2 11.93 1.96 -26.57
C THR A 2 11.20 2.94 -25.66
N ARG A 3 11.79 3.31 -24.51
CA ARG A 3 11.22 4.32 -23.59
C ARG A 3 10.98 5.64 -24.34
N GLY A 4 9.83 6.27 -24.10
CA GLY A 4 9.54 7.60 -24.63
C GLY A 4 10.54 8.61 -24.09
N ARG A 5 10.95 9.59 -24.91
CA ARG A 5 11.75 10.73 -24.41
C ARG A 5 10.90 11.53 -23.41
N GLY A 6 11.46 11.85 -22.24
CA GLY A 6 10.79 12.67 -21.24
C GLY A 6 10.74 14.15 -21.63
N SER A 7 9.91 14.92 -20.94
CA SER A 7 9.76 16.37 -21.19
C SER A 7 10.86 17.23 -20.56
N GLY A 8 11.81 16.60 -19.85
CA GLY A 8 12.98 17.26 -19.28
C GLY A 8 13.82 17.98 -20.35
N THR A 9 14.48 19.06 -19.93
CA THR A 9 15.30 19.92 -20.82
C THR A 9 16.47 19.18 -21.49
N ASP A 10 16.84 18.01 -20.96
CA ASP A 10 17.87 17.10 -21.48
C ASP A 10 17.29 15.78 -22.05
N GLY A 11 15.96 15.61 -22.05
CA GLY A 11 15.26 14.42 -22.52
C GLY A 11 15.00 13.33 -21.47
N ARG A 12 15.41 13.53 -20.21
CA ARG A 12 15.08 12.63 -19.09
C ARG A 12 13.61 12.71 -18.71
N VAL A 13 13.09 11.59 -18.18
CA VAL A 13 11.71 11.50 -17.68
C VAL A 13 11.65 12.13 -16.29
N ARG A 14 10.80 13.14 -16.11
CA ARG A 14 10.61 13.84 -14.84
C ARG A 14 9.63 13.08 -13.96
N VAL A 15 10.12 12.45 -12.90
CA VAL A 15 9.36 11.61 -11.98
C VAL A 15 9.13 12.36 -10.67
N ALA A 16 7.88 12.72 -10.38
CA ALA A 16 7.54 13.26 -9.07
C ALA A 16 7.32 12.12 -8.08
N VAL A 17 8.20 11.99 -7.08
CA VAL A 17 8.02 11.00 -6.01
C VAL A 17 7.19 11.65 -4.91
N LEU A 18 5.98 11.14 -4.69
CA LEU A 18 5.00 11.69 -3.75
C LEU A 18 4.97 10.87 -2.45
N PHE A 19 5.31 11.49 -1.33
CA PHE A 19 5.54 10.79 -0.05
C PHE A 19 5.09 11.60 1.19
N GLY A 20 5.21 10.99 2.38
CA GLY A 20 4.69 11.50 3.65
C GLY A 20 3.20 11.18 3.84
N GLY A 21 2.41 12.20 4.17
CA GLY A 21 0.95 12.11 4.36
C GLY A 21 0.50 12.29 5.82
N GLU A 22 -0.82 12.39 6.02
CA GLU A 22 -1.45 12.47 7.34
C GLU A 22 -1.62 11.11 8.03
N SER A 23 -1.36 10.01 7.31
CA SER A 23 -1.45 8.64 7.81
C SER A 23 -0.45 8.37 8.93
N ASP A 24 -0.79 7.44 9.82
CA ASP A 24 0.14 6.88 10.82
C ASP A 24 1.36 6.22 10.16
N GLU A 25 1.27 5.88 8.87
CA GLU A 25 2.33 5.27 8.07
C GLU A 25 3.25 6.30 7.39
N HIS A 26 3.20 7.57 7.81
CA HIS A 26 4.01 8.67 7.28
C HIS A 26 5.52 8.34 7.23
N ASP A 27 6.08 7.76 8.30
CA ASP A 27 7.52 7.50 8.36
C ASP A 27 7.94 6.34 7.44
N VAL A 28 7.06 5.34 7.26
CA VAL A 28 7.27 4.25 6.30
C VAL A 28 7.28 4.80 4.87
N SER A 29 6.37 5.74 4.59
CA SER A 29 6.29 6.45 3.31
C SER A 29 7.58 7.23 3.01
N LEU A 30 8.22 7.85 4.03
CA LEU A 30 9.54 8.48 3.89
C LEU A 30 10.65 7.46 3.52
N ARG A 31 10.65 6.27 4.14
CA ARG A 31 11.62 5.19 3.82
C ARG A 31 11.41 4.61 2.42
N SER A 32 10.16 4.44 2.01
CA SER A 32 9.79 4.05 0.64
C SER A 32 10.27 5.09 -0.36
N ALA A 33 10.12 6.39 -0.05
CA ALA A 33 10.60 7.48 -0.90
C ALA A 33 12.12 7.48 -1.07
N GLU A 34 12.88 7.28 0.02
CA GLU A 34 14.35 7.13 -0.03
C GLU A 34 14.77 6.03 -1.02
N THR A 35 14.09 4.89 -0.92
CA THR A 35 14.36 3.71 -1.74
C THR A 35 14.04 3.96 -3.23
N VAL A 36 12.85 4.52 -3.52
CA VAL A 36 12.45 4.83 -4.91
C VAL A 36 13.34 5.90 -5.53
N MET A 37 13.62 6.99 -4.83
CA MET A 37 14.48 8.06 -5.34
C MET A 37 15.90 7.57 -5.59
N GLY A 38 16.45 6.72 -4.72
CA GLY A 38 17.77 6.13 -4.90
C GLY A 38 17.87 5.09 -6.02
N ALA A 39 16.75 4.48 -6.41
CA ALA A 39 16.69 3.47 -7.46
C ALA A 39 16.48 4.05 -8.87
N LEU A 40 16.07 5.31 -8.98
CA LEU A 40 15.88 5.99 -10.26
C LEU A 40 17.25 6.35 -10.86
N ASP A 41 17.59 5.73 -11.99
CA ASP A 41 18.83 6.01 -12.74
C ASP A 41 18.89 7.49 -13.16
N PRO A 42 19.90 8.26 -12.69
CA PRO A 42 20.01 9.69 -12.96
C PRO A 42 20.27 10.03 -14.44
N ASP A 43 20.73 9.08 -15.25
CA ASP A 43 20.92 9.26 -16.69
C ASP A 43 19.59 9.16 -17.46
N LEU A 44 18.57 8.54 -16.85
CA LEU A 44 17.25 8.31 -17.46
C LEU A 44 16.14 9.18 -16.84
N PHE A 45 16.25 9.48 -15.56
CA PHE A 45 15.19 10.12 -14.77
C PHE A 45 15.69 11.40 -14.08
N GLU A 46 14.81 12.41 -14.04
CA GLU A 46 14.94 13.57 -13.16
C GLU A 46 13.94 13.40 -12.01
N VAL A 47 14.44 13.30 -10.78
CA VAL A 47 13.62 13.10 -9.58
C VAL A 47 13.12 14.45 -9.06
N VAL A 48 11.81 14.56 -8.84
CA VAL A 48 11.17 15.73 -8.23
C VAL A 48 10.54 15.31 -6.90
N PRO A 49 11.16 15.60 -5.75
CA PRO A 49 10.59 15.26 -4.45
C PRO A 49 9.33 16.09 -4.15
N VAL A 50 8.23 15.43 -3.79
CA VAL A 50 6.99 16.06 -3.35
C VAL A 50 6.54 15.41 -2.03
N GLY A 51 6.61 16.16 -0.94
CA GLY A 51 6.30 15.69 0.40
C GLY A 51 4.98 16.25 0.92
N ILE A 52 4.22 15.45 1.65
CA ILE A 52 3.02 15.89 2.39
C ILE A 52 3.32 15.79 3.88
N THR A 53 3.15 16.87 4.63
CA THR A 53 3.34 16.87 6.09
C THR A 53 2.25 16.06 6.79
N ARG A 54 2.44 15.76 8.08
CA ARG A 54 1.41 15.13 8.93
C ARG A 54 0.17 15.99 9.14
N GLN A 55 0.22 17.27 8.78
CA GLN A 55 -0.92 18.19 8.79
C GLN A 55 -1.56 18.36 7.40
N GLY A 56 -1.09 17.61 6.40
CA GLY A 56 -1.62 17.65 5.04
C GLY A 56 -1.07 18.77 4.17
N ALA A 57 -0.02 19.49 4.60
CA ALA A 57 0.59 20.55 3.79
C ALA A 57 1.50 19.93 2.72
N TRP A 58 1.36 20.38 1.47
CA TRP A 58 2.16 19.90 0.34
C TRP A 58 3.39 20.78 0.17
N LEU A 59 4.56 20.14 0.12
CA LEU A 59 5.86 20.74 -0.02
C LEU A 59 6.56 20.16 -1.25
N ALA A 60 7.29 20.99 -1.98
CA ALA A 60 8.05 20.54 -3.13
C ALA A 60 9.31 21.37 -3.37
N GLY A 61 10.26 20.77 -4.07
CA GLY A 61 11.55 21.36 -4.37
C GLY A 61 12.67 20.72 -3.55
N ASP A 62 13.85 21.31 -3.67
CA ASP A 62 15.05 20.85 -2.99
C ASP A 62 14.87 20.94 -1.46
N GLY A 63 15.49 20.02 -0.72
CA GLY A 63 15.44 20.02 0.74
C GLY A 63 14.16 19.45 1.38
N VAL A 64 13.09 19.20 0.62
CA VAL A 64 11.82 18.68 1.16
C VAL A 64 12.00 17.34 1.87
N PHE A 65 12.74 16.42 1.25
CA PHE A 65 13.00 15.12 1.84
C PHE A 65 13.71 15.27 3.19
N GLN A 66 14.80 16.05 3.23
CA GLN A 66 15.58 16.31 4.44
C GLN A 66 14.74 16.95 5.55
N ARG A 67 13.86 17.90 5.18
CA ARG A 67 12.95 18.57 6.12
C ARG A 67 11.96 17.60 6.76
N LEU A 68 11.41 16.66 5.98
CA LEU A 68 10.43 15.69 6.52
C LEU A 68 11.12 14.57 7.30
N THR A 69 12.33 14.15 6.91
CA THR A 69 13.07 13.10 7.63
C THR A 69 13.69 13.58 8.94
N SER A 70 13.99 14.88 9.10
CA SER A 70 14.66 15.40 10.31
C SER A 70 13.88 15.21 11.61
N HIS A 71 12.57 15.01 11.52
CA HIS A 71 11.68 14.78 12.65
C HIS A 71 11.17 13.33 12.72
N SER A 72 11.64 12.46 11.82
CA SER A 72 11.15 11.09 11.74
C SER A 72 11.92 10.18 12.71
N PRO A 73 11.24 9.42 13.59
CA PRO A 73 11.90 8.48 14.49
C PRO A 73 12.63 7.37 13.72
N LEU A 74 12.15 7.01 12.52
CA LEU A 74 12.81 6.01 11.69
C LEU A 74 14.15 6.51 11.14
N PHE A 75 14.40 7.82 11.08
CA PHE A 75 15.64 8.42 10.57
C PHE A 75 16.52 9.01 11.69
N ALA A 76 16.08 8.95 12.94
CA ALA A 76 16.86 9.44 14.08
C ALA A 76 18.14 8.61 14.27
N LEU A 77 19.30 9.27 14.34
CA LEU A 77 20.55 8.61 14.71
C LEU A 77 20.59 8.39 16.23
N PRO A 78 21.17 7.27 16.73
CA PRO A 78 21.38 7.08 18.15
C PRO A 78 22.24 8.21 18.73
N GLY A 79 21.69 8.98 19.68
CA GLY A 79 22.42 10.02 20.41
C GLY A 79 22.35 11.44 19.85
N THR A 80 21.57 11.69 18.80
CA THR A 80 21.28 13.07 18.36
C THR A 80 20.04 13.59 19.07
N THR A 81 20.20 14.46 20.06
CA THR A 81 19.12 15.37 20.46
C THR A 81 18.81 16.23 19.24
N ALA A 82 17.53 16.30 18.86
CA ALA A 82 17.05 17.21 17.83
C ALA A 82 17.28 18.65 18.29
N ASP A 83 18.50 19.16 18.13
CA ASP A 83 18.78 20.58 18.25
C ASP A 83 18.09 21.24 17.06
N GLY A 84 16.97 21.90 17.35
CA GLY A 84 16.19 22.72 16.43
C GLY A 84 17.01 23.85 15.83
N ARG A 85 17.90 23.51 14.89
CA ARG A 85 18.46 24.45 13.94
C ARG A 85 17.67 24.26 12.67
N ASP A 86 16.73 25.16 12.46
CA ASP A 86 16.08 25.38 11.18
C ASP A 86 17.14 25.33 10.09
N ALA A 87 17.05 24.30 9.24
CA ALA A 87 17.81 24.27 8.01
C ALA A 87 17.45 25.53 7.22
N ALA A 88 18.50 26.25 6.81
CA ALA A 88 18.47 27.58 6.23
C ALA A 88 17.37 27.80 5.19
N ASP A 89 16.88 29.03 5.12
CA ASP A 89 15.91 29.58 4.17
C ASP A 89 16.22 29.20 2.70
N ASP A 90 15.74 28.04 2.26
CA ASP A 90 15.51 27.72 0.86
C ASP A 90 14.04 28.07 0.55
N PRO A 91 13.68 28.68 -0.60
CA PRO A 91 12.32 29.10 -0.86
C PRO A 91 11.46 27.87 -1.20
N LEU A 92 11.07 27.13 -0.16
CA LEU A 92 10.07 26.09 -0.24
C LEU A 92 8.76 26.73 -0.69
N VAL A 93 8.20 26.18 -1.76
CA VAL A 93 6.90 26.61 -2.24
C VAL A 93 5.84 25.88 -1.42
N GLU A 94 5.22 26.57 -0.46
CA GLU A 94 3.94 26.12 0.08
C GLU A 94 2.90 26.21 -1.04
N GLY A 95 2.46 25.05 -1.53
CA GLY A 95 1.53 24.96 -2.66
C GLY A 95 0.09 24.85 -2.19
N ALA A 96 -0.80 25.67 -2.75
CA ALA A 96 -2.24 25.43 -2.72
C ALA A 96 -2.67 24.74 -4.02
N LEU A 97 -3.35 23.61 -3.93
CA LEU A 97 -3.89 22.88 -5.07
C LEU A 97 -5.09 23.63 -5.67
N THR A 98 -4.92 24.15 -6.89
CA THR A 98 -6.02 24.65 -7.71
C THR A 98 -6.01 23.90 -9.04
N VAL A 99 -7.12 23.27 -9.41
CA VAL A 99 -7.26 22.61 -10.71
C VAL A 99 -7.38 23.68 -11.79
N ALA A 100 -6.36 23.80 -12.65
CA ALA A 100 -6.42 24.54 -13.90
C ALA A 100 -6.78 23.59 -15.07
N GLU A 101 -7.09 24.17 -16.23
CA GLU A 101 -7.60 23.54 -17.46
C GLU A 101 -7.06 22.12 -17.78
N PRO A 102 -7.87 21.22 -18.41
CA PRO A 102 -7.47 19.85 -18.74
C PRO A 102 -6.16 19.79 -19.53
N GLY A 103 -5.16 19.09 -18.99
CA GLY A 103 -3.83 18.95 -19.60
C GLY A 103 -2.83 20.05 -19.22
N GLN A 104 -3.21 21.01 -18.38
CA GLN A 104 -2.29 21.93 -17.71
C GLN A 104 -2.51 21.89 -16.20
N VAL A 105 -1.85 20.95 -15.53
CA VAL A 105 -1.85 20.89 -14.06
C VAL A 105 -0.89 21.94 -13.55
N GLY A 106 -1.42 23.14 -13.39
CA GLY A 106 -0.76 24.20 -12.66
C GLY A 106 -1.04 24.05 -11.18
N LEU A 107 -0.15 23.38 -10.45
CA LEU A 107 0.08 23.76 -9.05
C LEU A 107 0.49 25.23 -9.05
N SER A 108 -0.21 26.07 -8.28
CA SER A 108 0.38 27.32 -7.80
C SER A 108 1.22 26.96 -6.57
N GLY A 109 2.55 26.83 -6.61
CA GLY A 109 3.50 27.00 -7.69
C GLY A 109 4.34 25.73 -7.96
N THR A 110 4.90 25.69 -9.18
CA THR A 110 6.08 24.92 -9.64
C THR A 110 6.16 23.39 -9.48
N ALA A 111 5.58 22.74 -8.47
CA ALA A 111 6.02 21.40 -8.06
C ALA A 111 5.75 20.24 -9.04
N LEU A 112 4.61 20.25 -9.73
CA LEU A 112 4.21 19.21 -10.70
C LEU A 112 4.18 19.75 -12.13
N ARG A 113 4.56 21.02 -12.33
CA ARG A 113 4.66 21.58 -13.67
C ARG A 113 5.77 20.86 -14.44
N GLY A 114 5.39 20.29 -15.59
CA GLY A 114 6.31 19.54 -16.44
C GLY A 114 6.71 18.17 -15.88
N VAL A 115 5.97 17.62 -14.93
CA VAL A 115 6.18 16.23 -14.48
C VAL A 115 5.59 15.28 -15.52
N ASP A 116 6.35 14.26 -15.90
CA ASP A 116 5.93 13.25 -16.87
C ASP A 116 5.13 12.12 -16.22
N VAL A 117 5.41 11.83 -14.94
CA VAL A 117 4.77 10.76 -14.17
C VAL A 117 4.89 11.03 -12.67
N VAL A 118 3.84 10.70 -11.91
CA VAL A 118 3.88 10.69 -10.45
C VAL A 118 4.09 9.27 -9.94
N PHE A 119 5.02 9.10 -9.01
CA PHE A 119 5.24 7.85 -8.28
C PHE A 119 4.74 8.04 -6.84
N PRO A 120 3.47 7.71 -6.53
CA PRO A 120 3.00 7.75 -5.16
C PRO A 120 3.61 6.60 -4.35
N VAL A 121 4.20 6.95 -3.21
CA VAL A 121 4.66 6.02 -2.17
C VAL A 121 4.02 6.37 -0.82
N LEU A 122 2.76 6.83 -0.88
CA LEU A 122 1.92 7.08 0.28
C LEU A 122 1.31 5.75 0.77
N HIS A 123 1.23 5.57 2.09
CA HIS A 123 0.64 4.38 2.69
C HIS A 123 -0.60 4.74 3.54
N GLY A 124 -1.60 3.87 3.52
CA GLY A 124 -2.82 4.05 4.30
C GLY A 124 -3.82 5.06 3.70
N PRO A 125 -4.72 5.62 4.54
CA PRO A 125 -5.76 6.53 4.10
C PRO A 125 -5.22 7.71 3.27
N ARG A 126 -5.99 8.11 2.25
CA ARG A 126 -5.66 9.10 1.20
C ARG A 126 -4.56 8.73 0.22
N GLY A 127 -3.69 7.77 0.55
CA GLY A 127 -2.67 7.22 -0.35
C GLY A 127 -3.19 6.04 -1.16
N GLU A 128 -3.83 5.08 -0.48
CA GLU A 128 -4.25 3.79 -1.07
C GLU A 128 -5.75 3.71 -1.38
N ASP A 129 -6.55 4.68 -0.92
CA ASP A 129 -8.02 4.65 -0.99
C ASP A 129 -8.62 5.27 -2.26
N GLY A 130 -7.80 5.65 -3.23
CA GLY A 130 -8.23 6.27 -4.49
C GLY A 130 -8.31 7.81 -4.44
N THR A 131 -8.13 8.45 -3.28
CA THR A 131 -8.24 9.91 -3.14
C THR A 131 -7.16 10.63 -3.93
N VAL A 132 -5.89 10.31 -3.71
CA VAL A 132 -4.77 10.94 -4.45
C VAL A 132 -4.82 10.56 -5.94
N GLN A 133 -5.22 9.33 -6.26
CA GLN A 133 -5.40 8.86 -7.63
C GLN A 133 -6.45 9.73 -8.34
N GLY A 134 -7.59 10.02 -7.69
CA GLY A 134 -8.64 10.87 -8.26
C GLY A 134 -8.16 12.29 -8.54
N MET A 135 -7.33 12.86 -7.66
CA MET A 135 -6.66 14.14 -7.92
C MET A 135 -5.77 14.06 -9.16
N LEU A 136 -4.97 13.00 -9.30
CA LEU A 136 -4.07 12.78 -10.44
C LEU A 136 -4.83 12.53 -11.75
N GLU A 137 -5.99 11.89 -11.71
CA GLU A 137 -6.90 11.74 -12.85
C GLU A 137 -7.46 13.09 -13.31
N LEU A 138 -7.96 13.92 -12.38
CA LEU A 138 -8.47 15.27 -12.70
C LEU A 138 -7.39 16.17 -13.29
N ALA A 139 -6.17 15.99 -12.78
CA ALA A 139 -4.98 16.63 -13.29
C ALA A 139 -4.58 16.08 -14.68
N GLY A 140 -4.93 14.84 -15.00
CA GLY A 140 -4.54 14.21 -16.27
C GLY A 140 -3.03 13.92 -16.31
N VAL A 141 -2.43 13.57 -15.17
CA VAL A 141 -1.01 13.21 -15.06
C VAL A 141 -0.90 11.68 -14.99
N PRO A 142 0.04 11.05 -15.72
CA PRO A 142 0.34 9.63 -15.52
C PRO A 142 0.80 9.35 -14.10
N TYR A 143 0.42 8.22 -13.52
CA TYR A 143 0.89 7.84 -12.19
C TYR A 143 1.06 6.34 -12.02
N VAL A 144 2.02 5.96 -11.19
CA VAL A 144 2.33 4.57 -10.83
C VAL A 144 1.24 4.01 -9.90
N GLY A 145 0.90 2.75 -10.12
CA GLY A 145 -0.04 2.00 -9.29
C GLY A 145 -1.49 2.07 -9.75
N SER A 146 -2.38 1.51 -8.93
CA SER A 146 -3.77 1.22 -9.32
C SER A 146 -4.61 2.47 -9.55
N GLY A 147 -5.70 2.35 -10.33
CA GLY A 147 -6.64 3.45 -10.56
C GLY A 147 -7.53 3.76 -9.36
N VAL A 148 -8.36 4.81 -9.45
CA VAL A 148 -9.28 5.22 -8.38
C VAL A 148 -10.14 4.06 -7.86
N LEU A 149 -10.78 3.31 -8.76
CA LEU A 149 -11.65 2.20 -8.39
C LEU A 149 -10.86 1.09 -7.69
N GLY A 150 -9.79 0.61 -8.32
CA GLY A 150 -8.99 -0.48 -7.78
C GLY A 150 -8.37 -0.15 -6.41
N SER A 151 -7.84 1.06 -6.25
CA SER A 151 -7.38 1.58 -4.97
C SER A 151 -8.49 1.60 -3.92
N ALA A 152 -9.63 2.23 -4.21
CA ALA A 152 -10.74 2.34 -3.25
C ALA A 152 -11.32 0.97 -2.84
N VAL A 153 -11.50 0.05 -3.78
CA VAL A 153 -12.08 -1.27 -3.50
C VAL A 153 -11.11 -2.15 -2.74
N ALA A 154 -9.81 -2.13 -3.07
CA ALA A 154 -8.80 -2.93 -2.37
C ALA A 154 -8.55 -2.43 -0.94
N MET A 155 -8.57 -1.11 -0.72
CA MET A 155 -8.42 -0.53 0.62
C MET A 155 -9.58 -0.92 1.56
N ASP A 156 -10.79 -1.03 1.01
CA ASP A 156 -11.98 -1.43 1.75
C ASP A 156 -12.06 -2.97 1.85
N LYS A 157 -11.56 -3.51 2.95
CA LYS A 157 -11.52 -4.97 3.21
C LYS A 157 -12.89 -5.63 3.03
N ALA A 158 -13.98 -4.97 3.38
CA ALA A 158 -15.32 -5.54 3.19
C ALA A 158 -15.67 -5.67 1.70
N MET A 159 -15.39 -4.62 0.91
CA MET A 159 -15.70 -4.61 -0.52
C MET A 159 -14.75 -5.47 -1.33
N ALA A 160 -13.45 -5.48 -1.01
CA ALA A 160 -12.48 -6.38 -1.61
C ALA A 160 -12.97 -7.84 -1.49
N LYS A 161 -13.39 -8.28 -0.30
CA LYS A 161 -13.90 -9.64 -0.11
C LYS A 161 -15.14 -9.96 -0.93
N VAL A 162 -16.07 -9.02 -1.06
CA VAL A 162 -17.25 -9.18 -1.92
C VAL A 162 -16.87 -9.39 -3.38
N VAL A 163 -15.96 -8.56 -3.91
CA VAL A 163 -15.50 -8.66 -5.31
C VAL A 163 -14.74 -9.96 -5.55
N LEU A 164 -13.81 -10.31 -4.66
CA LEU A 164 -13.05 -11.56 -4.74
C LEU A 164 -13.96 -12.78 -4.67
N ALA A 165 -14.96 -12.79 -3.77
CA ALA A 165 -15.92 -13.87 -3.66
C ALA A 165 -16.78 -14.02 -4.93
N GLN A 166 -17.22 -12.90 -5.51
CA GLN A 166 -17.95 -12.90 -6.78
C GLN A 166 -17.09 -13.43 -7.94
N ALA A 167 -15.77 -13.24 -7.89
CA ALA A 167 -14.82 -13.79 -8.83
C ALA A 167 -14.46 -15.28 -8.56
N GLY A 168 -15.04 -15.90 -7.53
CA GLY A 168 -14.76 -17.28 -7.15
C GLY A 168 -13.38 -17.48 -6.50
N ILE A 169 -12.79 -16.42 -5.96
CA ILE A 169 -11.49 -16.48 -5.29
C ILE A 169 -11.67 -16.98 -3.85
N PRO A 170 -10.99 -18.07 -3.44
CA PRO A 170 -11.10 -18.63 -2.09
C PRO A 170 -10.63 -17.66 -1.01
N GLN A 171 -11.40 -17.55 0.08
CA GLN A 171 -11.14 -16.66 1.21
C GLN A 171 -11.58 -17.33 2.52
N GLY A 172 -11.02 -16.89 3.65
CA GLY A 172 -11.50 -17.28 4.98
C GLY A 172 -12.91 -16.74 5.26
N PRO A 173 -13.72 -17.40 6.11
CA PRO A 173 -15.04 -16.89 6.51
C PRO A 173 -14.96 -15.46 7.08
N TRP A 174 -15.89 -14.60 6.67
CA TRP A 174 -15.95 -13.22 7.14
C TRP A 174 -17.39 -12.73 7.32
N LEU A 175 -17.55 -11.72 8.17
CA LEU A 175 -18.77 -10.97 8.36
C LEU A 175 -18.46 -9.47 8.36
N THR A 176 -19.30 -8.67 7.68
CA THR A 176 -19.23 -7.21 7.78
C THR A 176 -20.28 -6.70 8.76
N VAL A 177 -19.85 -5.90 9.72
CA VAL A 177 -20.69 -5.30 10.77
C VAL A 177 -20.61 -3.78 10.65
N ALA A 178 -21.77 -3.12 10.60
CA ALA A 178 -21.84 -1.67 10.70
C ALA A 178 -21.78 -1.25 12.18
N ARG A 179 -20.99 -0.22 12.50
CA ARG A 179 -20.91 0.35 13.86
C ARG A 179 -22.30 0.68 14.41
N SER A 180 -23.15 1.29 13.60
CA SER A 180 -24.52 1.64 14.00
C SER A 180 -25.38 0.43 14.37
N ALA A 181 -25.13 -0.74 13.76
CA ALA A 181 -25.85 -1.96 14.12
C ALA A 181 -25.31 -2.54 15.44
N TRP A 182 -23.98 -2.52 15.62
CA TRP A 182 -23.32 -2.93 16.86
C TRP A 182 -23.76 -2.09 18.06
N GLU A 183 -23.89 -0.78 17.90
CA GLU A 183 -24.34 0.13 18.97
C GLU A 183 -25.82 -0.07 19.36
N VAL A 184 -26.64 -0.66 18.48
CA VAL A 184 -28.07 -0.89 18.73
C VAL A 184 -28.31 -2.21 19.46
N ASP A 185 -27.70 -3.29 19.00
CA ASP A 185 -27.90 -4.63 19.56
C ASP A 185 -26.59 -5.44 19.53
N PRO A 186 -25.65 -5.15 20.46
CA PRO A 186 -24.37 -5.84 20.51
C PRO A 186 -24.50 -7.32 20.87
N ASP A 187 -25.52 -7.70 21.65
CA ASP A 187 -25.74 -9.08 22.06
C ASP A 187 -26.14 -9.95 20.86
N ALA A 188 -27.13 -9.51 20.07
CA ALA A 188 -27.57 -10.25 18.88
C ALA A 188 -26.47 -10.36 17.82
N LEU A 189 -25.66 -9.31 17.64
CA LEU A 189 -24.52 -9.35 16.73
C LEU A 189 -23.39 -10.23 17.26
N GLY A 190 -23.16 -10.25 18.57
CA GLY A 190 -22.21 -11.15 19.21
C GLY A 190 -22.58 -12.61 19.02
N GLU A 191 -23.84 -12.97 19.22
CA GLU A 191 -24.36 -14.33 18.97
C GLU A 191 -24.20 -14.73 17.50
N ARG A 192 -24.48 -13.81 16.58
CA ARG A 192 -24.30 -14.05 15.15
C ARG A 192 -22.83 -14.26 14.79
N ILE A 193 -21.91 -13.44 15.31
CA ILE A 193 -20.46 -13.62 15.10
C ILE A 193 -20.02 -14.99 15.63
N ALA A 194 -20.44 -15.37 16.83
CA ALA A 194 -20.10 -16.66 17.42
C ALA A 194 -20.63 -17.85 16.59
N THR A 195 -21.79 -17.70 15.95
CA THR A 195 -22.42 -18.75 15.14
C THR A 195 -21.86 -18.84 13.72
N ASP A 196 -21.72 -17.70 13.03
CA ASP A 196 -21.36 -17.64 11.61
C ASP A 196 -19.82 -17.71 11.41
N ILE A 197 -19.04 -17.17 12.35
CA ILE A 197 -17.58 -17.05 12.26
C ILE A 197 -16.86 -17.94 13.29
N GLY A 198 -17.34 -17.94 14.53
CA GLY A 198 -16.70 -18.66 15.64
C GLY A 198 -15.47 -17.95 16.22
N PHE A 199 -14.78 -18.63 17.13
CA PHE A 199 -13.57 -18.13 17.79
C PHE A 199 -12.41 -19.14 17.67
N PRO A 200 -11.14 -18.68 17.61
CA PRO A 200 -10.74 -17.28 17.62
C PRO A 200 -11.14 -16.57 16.32
N CYS A 201 -11.37 -15.26 16.39
CA CYS A 201 -11.64 -14.42 15.22
C CYS A 201 -10.83 -13.12 15.28
N PHE A 202 -10.69 -12.45 14.14
CA PHE A 202 -10.07 -11.13 14.06
C PHE A 202 -11.13 -10.08 13.79
N VAL A 203 -11.14 -9.01 14.59
CA VAL A 203 -11.98 -7.84 14.41
C VAL A 203 -11.10 -6.71 13.85
N LYS A 204 -11.49 -6.14 12.70
CA LYS A 204 -10.68 -5.18 11.95
C LYS A 204 -11.54 -4.01 11.45
N PRO A 205 -11.11 -2.74 11.53
CA PRO A 205 -11.72 -1.67 10.75
C PRO A 205 -11.55 -1.96 9.24
N ALA A 206 -12.56 -1.65 8.43
CA ALA A 206 -12.55 -2.03 7.02
C ALA A 206 -11.53 -1.23 6.19
N ASN A 207 -11.26 0.03 6.55
CA ASN A 207 -10.49 0.98 5.73
C ASN A 207 -9.19 1.47 6.43
N MET A 208 -8.53 0.63 7.22
CA MET A 208 -7.20 0.93 7.80
C MET A 208 -6.14 -0.07 7.34
N GLY A 209 -4.90 0.42 7.25
CA GLY A 209 -3.69 -0.36 7.02
C GLY A 209 -2.94 -0.70 8.31
N SER A 210 -1.80 -1.37 8.18
CA SER A 210 -0.81 -1.55 9.26
C SER A 210 -1.33 -2.13 10.58
N SER A 211 -2.37 -2.96 10.53
CA SER A 211 -2.99 -3.61 11.70
C SER A 211 -3.54 -2.62 12.76
N VAL A 212 -3.74 -1.35 12.39
CA VAL A 212 -4.31 -0.32 13.29
C VAL A 212 -5.77 -0.65 13.58
N GLY A 213 -6.13 -0.71 14.86
CA GLY A 213 -7.48 -1.05 15.31
C GLY A 213 -7.86 -2.53 15.13
N VAL A 214 -6.89 -3.39 14.82
CA VAL A 214 -7.11 -4.84 14.70
C VAL A 214 -6.99 -5.51 16.07
N SER A 215 -7.85 -6.49 16.34
CA SER A 215 -7.78 -7.31 17.56
C SER A 215 -8.07 -8.77 17.22
N LYS A 216 -7.28 -9.68 17.79
CA LYS A 216 -7.60 -11.10 17.85
C LYS A 216 -8.46 -11.34 19.09
N VAL A 217 -9.58 -12.03 18.89
CA VAL A 217 -10.62 -12.29 19.89
C VAL A 217 -10.71 -13.80 20.09
N HIS A 218 -10.34 -14.27 21.28
CA HIS A 218 -10.26 -15.69 21.62
C HIS A 218 -11.58 -16.28 22.07
N ASP A 219 -12.43 -15.45 22.67
CA ASP A 219 -13.75 -15.83 23.15
C ASP A 219 -14.71 -14.62 23.17
N ALA A 220 -15.98 -14.90 23.48
CA ALA A 220 -17.04 -13.89 23.47
C ALA A 220 -16.81 -12.73 24.45
N GLY A 221 -16.05 -12.94 25.53
CA GLY A 221 -15.76 -11.91 26.53
C GLY A 221 -14.86 -10.78 26.00
N GLU A 222 -14.01 -11.09 25.02
CA GLU A 222 -13.09 -10.13 24.40
C GLU A 222 -13.74 -9.31 23.27
N LEU A 223 -14.85 -9.81 22.70
CA LEU A 223 -15.47 -9.24 21.49
C LEU A 223 -15.90 -7.79 21.66
N GLY A 224 -16.49 -7.43 22.81
CA GLY A 224 -16.98 -6.08 23.05
C GLY A 224 -15.88 -5.01 23.03
N ALA A 225 -14.71 -5.32 23.61
CA ALA A 225 -13.56 -4.42 23.62
C ALA A 225 -12.96 -4.28 22.21
N ALA A 226 -12.81 -5.39 21.49
CA ALA A 226 -12.32 -5.42 20.12
C ALA A 226 -13.21 -4.62 19.15
N MET A 227 -14.54 -4.81 19.23
CA MET A 227 -15.50 -4.03 18.44
C MET A 227 -15.42 -2.54 18.77
N SER A 228 -15.32 -2.19 20.06
CA SER A 228 -15.20 -0.80 20.50
C SER A 228 -13.93 -0.13 19.99
N LEU A 229 -12.81 -0.84 19.93
CA LEU A 229 -11.56 -0.34 19.35
C LEU A 229 -11.70 -0.11 17.85
N ALA A 230 -12.15 -1.13 17.10
CA ALA A 230 -12.28 -1.03 15.65
C ALA A 230 -13.28 0.09 15.22
N CYS A 231 -14.36 0.28 15.99
CA CYS A 231 -15.36 1.33 15.76
C CYS A 231 -14.83 2.77 15.93
N GLN A 232 -13.67 2.96 16.58
CA GLN A 232 -13.01 4.27 16.68
C GLN A 232 -12.40 4.69 15.35
N TYR A 233 -11.99 3.72 14.53
CA TYR A 233 -11.29 3.98 13.27
C TYR A 233 -12.22 3.93 12.05
N ASP A 234 -13.29 3.13 12.10
CA ASP A 234 -14.20 2.99 10.98
C ASP A 234 -15.65 2.77 11.42
N ARG A 235 -16.59 3.17 10.56
CA ARG A 235 -18.01 2.84 10.68
C ARG A 235 -18.34 1.43 10.18
N ARG A 236 -17.45 0.80 9.42
CA ARG A 236 -17.57 -0.58 8.91
C ARG A 236 -16.45 -1.43 9.47
N ILE A 237 -16.83 -2.56 10.05
CA ILE A 237 -15.94 -3.50 10.71
C ILE A 237 -16.02 -4.83 9.96
N VAL A 238 -14.90 -5.50 9.79
CA VAL A 238 -14.80 -6.86 9.26
C VAL A 238 -14.41 -7.78 10.42
N VAL A 239 -15.16 -8.86 10.57
CA VAL A 239 -14.87 -9.94 11.51
C VAL A 239 -14.53 -11.18 10.69
N GLU A 240 -13.34 -11.75 10.90
CA GLU A 240 -12.82 -12.87 10.11
C GLU A 240 -12.48 -14.06 11.00
N ALA A 241 -12.71 -15.28 10.55
CA ALA A 241 -12.28 -16.46 11.29
C ALA A 241 -10.76 -16.46 11.48
N GLY A 242 -10.29 -16.80 12.68
CA GLY A 242 -8.89 -17.07 12.92
C GLY A 242 -8.50 -18.41 12.32
N LEU A 243 -7.58 -18.39 11.35
CA LEU A 243 -7.13 -19.58 10.63
C LEU A 243 -5.77 -20.04 11.16
N ASP A 244 -5.57 -21.35 11.31
CA ASP A 244 -4.23 -21.92 11.52
C ASP A 244 -3.54 -22.07 10.16
N ALA A 245 -2.79 -21.03 9.79
CA ALA A 245 -2.19 -20.90 8.47
C ALA A 245 -0.82 -20.23 8.52
N ARG A 246 -0.06 -20.41 7.44
CA ARG A 246 1.14 -19.64 7.12
C ARG A 246 0.74 -18.38 6.36
N GLU A 247 1.42 -17.27 6.61
CA GLU A 247 1.23 -16.01 5.88
C GLU A 247 2.17 -15.95 4.69
N ILE A 248 1.61 -15.99 3.49
CA ILE A 248 2.35 -15.98 2.22
C ILE A 248 2.03 -14.71 1.46
N GLU A 249 3.04 -14.02 0.94
CA GLU A 249 2.89 -12.81 0.13
C GLU A 249 3.41 -13.04 -1.29
N VAL A 250 2.68 -12.51 -2.28
CA VAL A 250 3.05 -12.54 -3.70
C VAL A 250 2.98 -11.12 -4.26
N ALA A 251 4.04 -10.68 -4.94
CA ALA A 251 4.06 -9.40 -5.63
C ALA A 251 3.53 -9.58 -7.06
N VAL A 252 2.64 -8.70 -7.49
CA VAL A 252 2.08 -8.67 -8.84
C VAL A 252 2.46 -7.36 -9.53
N LEU A 253 2.93 -7.45 -10.77
CA LEU A 253 3.40 -6.32 -11.58
C LEU A 253 2.75 -6.37 -12.97
N GLY A 254 2.18 -5.25 -13.41
CA GLY A 254 1.64 -5.11 -14.77
C GLY A 254 0.32 -4.34 -14.83
N ASN A 255 -0.21 -4.24 -16.06
CA ASN A 255 -1.52 -3.66 -16.35
C ASN A 255 -2.44 -4.77 -16.89
N GLU A 256 -2.60 -4.87 -18.22
CA GLU A 256 -3.51 -5.82 -18.89
C GLU A 256 -2.97 -7.26 -18.92
N SER A 257 -1.67 -7.43 -18.69
CA SER A 257 -0.99 -8.73 -18.63
C SER A 257 -0.11 -8.78 -17.38
N PRO A 258 -0.72 -8.84 -16.19
CA PRO A 258 0.03 -8.86 -14.93
C PRO A 258 0.75 -10.19 -14.74
N VAL A 259 1.91 -10.11 -14.09
CA VAL A 259 2.76 -11.26 -13.75
C VAL A 259 3.02 -11.28 -12.25
N ALA A 260 3.02 -12.48 -11.68
CA ALA A 260 3.36 -12.71 -10.28
C ALA A 260 4.87 -13.00 -10.12
N SER A 261 5.42 -12.57 -8.99
CA SER A 261 6.74 -12.95 -8.51
C SER A 261 6.77 -14.39 -7.95
N VAL A 262 7.94 -14.84 -7.49
CA VAL A 262 8.00 -15.91 -6.48
C VAL A 262 7.22 -15.52 -5.21
N ALA A 263 6.82 -16.50 -4.41
CA ALA A 263 6.16 -16.25 -3.13
C ALA A 263 7.18 -16.05 -2.00
N GLY A 264 6.83 -15.25 -1.00
CA GLY A 264 7.57 -15.09 0.25
C GLY A 264 6.69 -15.42 1.44
N GLU A 265 7.31 -15.80 2.55
CA GLU A 265 6.62 -16.10 3.80
C GLU A 265 7.02 -15.11 4.88
N ILE A 266 6.03 -14.69 5.66
CA ILE A 266 6.24 -13.92 6.88
C ILE A 266 6.06 -14.87 8.07
N VAL A 267 7.13 -14.99 8.86
CA VAL A 267 7.08 -15.68 10.15
C VAL A 267 7.04 -14.61 11.24
N PRO A 268 5.84 -14.32 11.82
CA PRO A 268 5.71 -13.28 12.83
C PRO A 268 6.46 -13.67 14.11
N ALA A 269 7.11 -12.70 14.74
CA ALA A 269 7.75 -12.89 16.05
C ALA A 269 6.75 -13.05 17.21
N GLY A 270 5.53 -12.54 17.01
CA GLY A 270 4.44 -12.51 17.98
C GLY A 270 3.22 -13.31 17.54
N GLU A 271 2.08 -13.05 18.19
CA GLU A 271 0.84 -13.76 17.90
C GLU A 271 0.24 -13.45 16.52
N PHE A 272 0.55 -12.27 15.96
CA PHE A 272 0.24 -11.87 14.59
C PHE A 272 1.17 -10.74 14.13
N TYR A 273 1.20 -10.44 12.83
CA TYR A 273 2.09 -9.45 12.23
C TYR A 273 1.53 -8.01 12.37
N ASP A 274 1.90 -7.32 13.46
CA ASP A 274 1.46 -5.96 13.80
C ASP A 274 2.40 -4.84 13.29
N TYR A 275 2.06 -3.57 13.53
CA TYR A 275 2.87 -2.42 13.09
C TYR A 275 4.30 -2.46 13.65
N ALA A 276 4.47 -2.85 14.92
CA ALA A 276 5.79 -2.91 15.54
C ALA A 276 6.64 -4.01 14.90
N ALA A 277 6.05 -5.19 14.65
CA ALA A 277 6.69 -6.30 13.95
C ALA A 277 7.01 -5.99 12.47
N LYS A 278 6.29 -5.05 11.83
CA LYS A 278 6.51 -4.64 10.44
C LYS A 278 7.66 -3.66 10.25
N TYR A 279 7.84 -2.71 11.19
CA TYR A 279 8.70 -1.54 10.95
C TYR A 279 9.58 -1.12 12.13
N VAL A 280 9.42 -1.72 13.31
CA VAL A 280 10.12 -1.30 14.54
C VAL A 280 11.01 -2.41 15.12
N SER A 281 10.61 -3.67 15.04
CA SER A 281 11.42 -4.81 15.53
C SER A 281 11.95 -5.69 14.38
N ASP A 282 13.20 -6.14 14.53
CA ASP A 282 13.89 -7.06 13.61
C ASP A 282 13.54 -8.55 13.86
N ASP A 283 12.52 -8.84 14.66
CA ASP A 283 12.28 -10.19 15.18
C ASP A 283 11.47 -11.08 14.22
N SER A 284 10.77 -10.50 13.22
CA SER A 284 9.98 -11.28 12.25
C SER A 284 10.85 -11.70 11.06
N GLU A 285 10.78 -12.98 10.70
CA GLU A 285 11.60 -13.54 9.62
C GLU A 285 10.87 -13.45 8.27
N LEU A 286 11.57 -12.96 7.25
CA LEU A 286 11.10 -12.90 5.88
C LEU A 286 11.83 -13.95 5.04
N ILE A 287 11.12 -15.03 4.70
CA ILE A 287 11.66 -16.15 3.92
C ILE A 287 11.31 -15.93 2.46
N VAL A 288 12.33 -15.74 1.61
CA VAL A 288 12.15 -15.53 0.16
C VAL A 288 13.16 -16.39 -0.60
N PRO A 289 12.73 -17.35 -1.44
CA PRO A 289 11.34 -17.78 -1.66
C PRO A 289 10.77 -18.60 -0.49
N ALA A 290 9.44 -18.59 -0.33
CA ALA A 290 8.73 -19.41 0.64
C ALA A 290 8.87 -20.92 0.34
N ASP A 291 8.93 -21.75 1.39
CA ASP A 291 8.95 -23.21 1.26
C ASP A 291 7.54 -23.75 1.00
N LEU A 292 7.14 -23.76 -0.28
CA LEU A 292 5.84 -24.21 -0.76
C LEU A 292 6.00 -25.42 -1.68
N THR A 293 4.99 -26.29 -1.73
CA THR A 293 4.93 -27.30 -2.81
C THR A 293 4.74 -26.62 -4.16
N VAL A 294 5.03 -27.34 -5.25
CA VAL A 294 4.84 -26.81 -6.62
C VAL A 294 3.38 -26.39 -6.84
N GLU A 295 2.44 -27.21 -6.37
CA GLU A 295 1.01 -26.93 -6.47
C GLU A 295 0.61 -25.68 -5.69
N GLN A 296 1.14 -25.50 -4.48
CA GLN A 296 0.88 -24.31 -3.67
C GLN A 296 1.47 -23.04 -4.32
N ALA A 297 2.69 -23.12 -4.85
CA ALA A 297 3.33 -22.01 -5.56
C ALA A 297 2.54 -21.61 -6.82
N ASP A 298 2.07 -22.59 -7.60
CA ASP A 298 1.22 -22.37 -8.77
C ASP A 298 -0.11 -21.73 -8.37
N ASP A 299 -0.73 -22.20 -7.29
CA ASP A 299 -2.00 -21.67 -6.80
C ASP A 299 -1.91 -20.23 -6.30
N VAL A 300 -0.91 -19.89 -5.46
CA VAL A 300 -0.74 -18.51 -4.98
C VAL A 300 -0.44 -17.56 -6.14
N SER A 301 0.39 -17.96 -7.11
CA SER A 301 0.70 -17.15 -8.30
C SER A 301 -0.53 -16.90 -9.15
N ARG A 302 -1.28 -17.97 -9.47
CA ARG A 302 -2.53 -17.89 -10.25
C ARG A 302 -3.58 -17.05 -9.55
N LEU A 303 -3.78 -17.25 -8.25
CA LEU A 303 -4.76 -16.51 -7.46
C LEU A 303 -4.35 -15.05 -7.27
N ALA A 304 -3.06 -14.74 -7.17
CA ALA A 304 -2.58 -13.36 -7.05
C ALA A 304 -2.91 -12.56 -8.31
N VAL A 305 -2.63 -13.14 -9.49
CA VAL A 305 -2.99 -12.56 -10.79
C VAL A 305 -4.51 -12.43 -10.93
N ALA A 306 -5.28 -13.44 -10.51
CA ALA A 306 -6.74 -13.39 -10.56
C ALA A 306 -7.32 -12.31 -9.64
N ALA A 307 -6.80 -12.17 -8.42
CA ALA A 307 -7.22 -11.14 -7.47
C ALA A 307 -6.89 -9.74 -7.98
N PHE A 308 -5.70 -9.56 -8.54
CA PHE A 308 -5.27 -8.33 -9.18
C PHE A 308 -6.23 -7.88 -10.28
N ALA A 309 -6.59 -8.81 -11.18
CA ALA A 309 -7.53 -8.55 -12.26
C ALA A 309 -8.96 -8.30 -11.74
N ALA A 310 -9.43 -9.09 -10.78
CA ALA A 310 -10.79 -8.97 -10.23
C ALA A 310 -11.04 -7.61 -9.56
N LEU A 311 -10.00 -7.03 -8.96
CA LEU A 311 -10.07 -5.74 -8.27
C LEU A 311 -9.72 -4.54 -9.18
N ASP A 312 -9.58 -4.72 -10.49
CA ASP A 312 -9.21 -3.64 -11.45
C ASP A 312 -7.90 -2.92 -11.06
N LEU A 313 -6.90 -3.70 -10.63
CA LEU A 313 -5.59 -3.17 -10.24
C LEU A 313 -4.68 -2.96 -11.45
N ALA A 314 -3.67 -2.12 -11.27
CA ALA A 314 -2.69 -1.80 -12.31
C ALA A 314 -1.37 -1.30 -11.70
N GLY A 315 -0.29 -1.41 -12.46
CA GLY A 315 1.06 -1.11 -12.02
C GLY A 315 1.59 -2.18 -11.07
N LEU A 316 1.15 -2.15 -9.82
CA LEU A 316 1.60 -3.04 -8.76
C LEU A 316 0.50 -3.38 -7.76
N ALA A 317 0.63 -4.54 -7.15
CA ALA A 317 -0.03 -4.88 -5.89
C ALA A 317 0.75 -5.98 -5.17
N ARG A 318 0.55 -6.11 -3.87
CA ARG A 318 0.94 -7.30 -3.11
C ARG A 318 -0.31 -8.02 -2.66
N VAL A 319 -0.39 -9.31 -2.94
CA VAL A 319 -1.50 -10.17 -2.53
C VAL A 319 -1.01 -11.04 -1.39
N ASP A 320 -1.72 -10.96 -0.27
CA ASP A 320 -1.38 -11.66 0.95
C ASP A 320 -2.35 -12.84 1.10
N PHE A 321 -1.82 -14.00 1.47
CA PHE A 321 -2.51 -15.28 1.51
C PHE A 321 -2.36 -15.95 2.86
N PHE A 322 -3.36 -16.75 3.21
CA PHE A 322 -3.25 -17.82 4.17
C PHE A 322 -3.09 -19.16 3.44
N VAL A 323 -2.07 -19.92 3.81
CA VAL A 323 -1.94 -21.33 3.44
C VAL A 323 -2.19 -22.16 4.68
N GLU A 324 -3.36 -22.80 4.75
CA GLU A 324 -3.78 -23.60 5.91
C GLU A 324 -2.76 -24.72 6.20
N ARG A 325 -2.35 -24.88 7.46
CA ARG A 325 -1.37 -25.91 7.83
C ARG A 325 -1.92 -27.31 7.62
N GLU A 326 -3.20 -27.49 7.94
CA GLU A 326 -3.95 -28.69 7.61
C GLU A 326 -4.55 -28.56 6.21
N GLY A 327 -4.38 -29.59 5.38
CA GLY A 327 -4.94 -29.63 4.02
C GLY A 327 -4.25 -28.74 2.98
N GLY A 328 -3.48 -27.72 3.38
CA GLY A 328 -2.66 -26.93 2.47
C GLY A 328 -3.44 -25.97 1.57
N ARG A 329 -4.70 -25.67 1.89
CA ARG A 329 -5.57 -24.82 1.07
C ARG A 329 -5.07 -23.39 1.07
N VAL A 330 -5.05 -22.79 -0.13
CA VAL A 330 -4.67 -21.39 -0.35
C VAL A 330 -5.91 -20.50 -0.31
N LEU A 331 -5.86 -19.45 0.51
CA LEU A 331 -6.93 -18.49 0.72
C LEU A 331 -6.38 -17.07 0.61
N VAL A 332 -7.03 -16.20 -0.17
CA VAL A 332 -6.65 -14.78 -0.21
C VAL A 332 -7.09 -14.12 1.09
N ASN A 333 -6.17 -13.40 1.72
CA ASN A 333 -6.41 -12.61 2.92
C ASN A 333 -6.78 -11.17 2.55
N GLU A 334 -5.82 -10.45 1.94
CA GLU A 334 -5.96 -9.05 1.53
C GLU A 334 -5.08 -8.70 0.33
N VAL A 335 -5.33 -7.53 -0.26
CA VAL A 335 -4.56 -6.99 -1.40
C VAL A 335 -4.14 -5.56 -1.10
N ASN A 336 -2.84 -5.30 -1.16
CA ASN A 336 -2.23 -4.00 -0.87
C ASN A 336 -1.82 -3.32 -2.18
N THR A 337 -2.33 -2.10 -2.43
CA THR A 337 -2.13 -1.41 -3.72
C THR A 337 -0.89 -0.54 -3.76
N LEU A 338 -0.42 -0.06 -2.61
CA LEU A 338 0.89 0.57 -2.45
C LEU A 338 1.63 -0.13 -1.30
N PRO A 339 2.08 -1.39 -1.52
CA PRO A 339 2.79 -2.14 -0.50
C PRO A 339 4.07 -1.41 -0.08
N GLY A 340 4.57 -1.72 1.12
CA GLY A 340 5.86 -1.21 1.60
C GLY A 340 6.95 -1.35 0.53
N PHE A 341 7.67 -0.25 0.27
CA PHE A 341 8.63 -0.15 -0.83
C PHE A 341 10.03 0.20 -0.34
N THR A 342 10.34 -0.12 0.92
CA THR A 342 11.70 -0.01 1.44
C THR A 342 12.59 -1.11 0.86
N ALA A 343 13.92 -0.95 0.91
CA ALA A 343 14.86 -1.96 0.41
C ALA A 343 14.71 -3.35 1.07
N ILE A 344 14.17 -3.42 2.28
CA ILE A 344 13.92 -4.68 3.00
C ILE A 344 12.46 -5.14 2.93
N SER A 345 11.57 -4.34 2.33
CA SER A 345 10.15 -4.69 2.21
C SER A 345 9.96 -5.91 1.30
N MET A 346 8.88 -6.66 1.56
CA MET A 346 8.59 -7.89 0.82
C MET A 346 8.46 -7.64 -0.68
N TYR A 347 7.71 -6.62 -1.12
CA TYR A 347 7.42 -6.42 -2.55
C TYR A 347 8.69 -6.28 -3.41
N PRO A 348 9.65 -5.39 -3.11
CA PRO A 348 10.94 -5.35 -3.82
C PRO A 348 11.74 -6.67 -3.73
N ARG A 349 11.81 -7.29 -2.55
CA ARG A 349 12.58 -8.54 -2.36
C ARG A 349 12.04 -9.71 -3.18
N LEU A 350 10.72 -9.80 -3.35
CA LEU A 350 10.10 -10.82 -4.19
C LEU A 350 10.47 -10.66 -5.66
N TRP A 351 10.50 -9.42 -6.16
CA TRP A 351 10.93 -9.14 -7.52
C TRP A 351 12.42 -9.37 -7.73
N GLU A 352 13.26 -9.02 -6.76
CA GLU A 352 14.70 -9.32 -6.81
C GLU A 352 14.95 -10.84 -6.87
N ALA A 353 14.27 -11.61 -6.02
CA ALA A 353 14.32 -13.08 -6.05
C ALA A 353 13.71 -13.67 -7.35
N SER A 354 12.86 -12.92 -8.04
CA SER A 354 12.32 -13.24 -9.37
C SER A 354 13.23 -12.77 -10.52
N GLY A 355 14.41 -12.23 -10.22
CA GLY A 355 15.40 -11.79 -11.20
C GLY A 355 15.21 -10.37 -11.73
N MET A 356 14.43 -9.53 -11.04
CA MET A 356 14.24 -8.10 -11.37
C MET A 356 14.82 -7.21 -10.26
N PRO A 357 16.03 -6.65 -10.45
CA PRO A 357 16.63 -5.71 -9.51
C PRO A 357 15.77 -4.46 -9.28
N LEU A 358 15.90 -3.84 -8.12
CA LEU A 358 15.12 -2.66 -7.72
C LEU A 358 15.12 -1.51 -8.76
N PRO A 359 16.26 -1.10 -9.36
CA PRO A 359 16.25 -0.07 -10.40
C PRO A 359 15.39 -0.43 -11.62
N ASP A 360 15.44 -1.70 -12.05
CA ASP A 360 14.64 -2.19 -13.18
C ASP A 360 13.15 -2.23 -12.82
N LEU A 361 12.82 -2.61 -11.59
CA LEU A 361 11.45 -2.62 -11.07
C LEU A 361 10.84 -1.20 -11.05
N VAL A 362 11.53 -0.23 -10.46
CA VAL A 362 11.08 1.17 -10.40
C VAL A 362 10.93 1.74 -11.81
N ALA A 363 11.90 1.51 -12.68
CA ALA A 363 11.85 1.96 -14.06
C ALA A 363 10.71 1.29 -14.84
N ARG A 364 10.39 0.02 -14.57
CA ARG A 364 9.26 -0.70 -15.18
C ARG A 364 7.91 -0.15 -14.71
N LEU A 365 7.79 0.23 -13.45
CA LEU A 365 6.58 0.84 -12.90
C LEU A 365 6.29 2.20 -13.56
N VAL A 366 7.32 3.01 -13.79
CA VAL A 366 7.21 4.25 -14.57
C VAL A 366 6.72 3.97 -15.99
N ASP A 367 7.30 2.99 -16.68
CA ASP A 367 6.87 2.62 -18.03
C ASP A 367 5.40 2.18 -18.07
N LEU A 368 4.96 1.38 -17.09
CA LEU A 368 3.56 0.92 -16.97
C LEU A 368 2.58 2.07 -16.74
N ALA A 369 2.94 3.05 -15.92
CA ALA A 369 2.14 4.25 -15.66
C ALA A 369 1.92 5.08 -16.94
N GLN A 370 3.00 5.31 -17.69
CA GLN A 370 2.94 6.04 -18.95
C GLN A 370 2.13 5.29 -20.01
N ALA A 371 2.33 3.98 -20.12
CA ALA A 371 1.59 3.13 -21.05
C ALA A 371 0.08 3.16 -20.77
N ARG A 372 -0.33 2.98 -19.50
CA ARG A 372 -1.75 3.02 -19.10
C ARG A 372 -2.39 4.37 -19.40
N HIS A 373 -1.68 5.46 -19.10
CA HIS A 373 -2.18 6.80 -19.38
C HIS A 373 -2.36 7.03 -20.88
N ALA A 374 -1.42 6.57 -21.71
CA ALA A 374 -1.53 6.68 -23.16
C ALA A 374 -2.70 5.86 -23.72
N GLU A 375 -2.96 4.67 -23.16
CA GLU A 375 -4.09 3.82 -23.57
C GLU A 375 -5.45 4.46 -23.26
N ARG A 376 -5.63 5.04 -22.08
CA ARG A 376 -6.88 5.74 -21.70
C ARG A 376 -7.22 6.96 -22.57
N ARG A 377 -6.23 7.50 -23.28
CA ARG A 377 -6.40 8.65 -24.18
C ARG A 377 -6.68 8.27 -25.64
N ARG A 378 -6.64 6.97 -25.97
CA ARG A 378 -7.11 6.45 -27.26
C ARG A 378 -8.64 6.43 -27.27
#